data_AF-A0A953XKQ0-F1
#
_entry.id   AF-A0A953XKQ0-F1
#
_cell.length_a   1.000
_cell.length_b   1.000
_cell.length_c   1.000
_cell.angle_alpha   90.00
_cell.angle_beta   90.00
_cell.angle_gamma   90.00
#
_symmetry.space_group_name_H-M   'P 1'
#
loop_
_entity.id
_entity.type
_entity.pdbx_description
1 polymer ?
#
loop_
_entity_poly.entity_id
_entity_poly.type
_entity_poly.pdbx_seq_one_letter_code
_entity_poly.pdbx_strand_id
1 'polypeptide(L)' 'MNWGGHMGGWMWFGWFGGALAAVLIILVVLRSMRQGGDQRQETPEEELKRRYARGEISEAEYEHRLEELRK' A
#
# COMPACT_ATOMS: atom_id res chain seq x y z
N MET A 1 11.88 16.91 53.10
CA MET A 1 12.64 16.09 52.13
C MET A 1 11.67 15.15 51.42
N ASN A 2 11.15 15.53 50.26
CA ASN A 2 10.65 14.60 49.25
C ASN A 2 10.57 15.36 47.91
N TRP A 3 11.69 15.40 47.20
CA TRP A 3 11.82 15.90 45.84
C TRP A 3 12.20 14.73 44.91
N GLY A 4 11.44 13.62 44.99
CA GLY A 4 11.71 12.40 44.21
C GLY A 4 10.59 11.95 43.28
N GLY A 5 9.36 12.49 43.44
CA GLY A 5 8.18 11.97 42.72
C GLY A 5 7.96 12.50 41.30
N HIS A 6 8.57 13.63 40.91
CA HIS A 6 8.29 14.29 39.63
C HIS A 6 9.15 13.79 38.45
N MET A 7 10.22 13.03 38.70
CA MET A 7 11.07 12.48 37.62
C MET A 7 10.55 11.18 37.02
N GLY A 8 9.71 10.41 37.74
CA GLY A 8 9.13 9.15 37.24
C GLY A 8 7.89 9.35 36.35
N GLY A 9 7.04 10.33 36.69
CA GLY A 9 5.80 10.61 35.94
C GLY A 9 6.06 11.13 34.53
N TRP A 10 7.04 12.01 34.35
CA TRP A 10 7.45 12.51 33.03
C TRP A 10 8.00 11.40 32.12
N MET A 11 8.64 10.38 32.70
CA MET A 11 9.18 9.25 31.95
C MET A 11 8.08 8.32 31.42
N TRP A 12 7.00 8.14 32.19
CA TRP A 12 5.80 7.43 31.73
C TRP A 12 5.04 8.21 30.65
N PHE A 13 4.82 9.51 30.82
CA PHE A 13 4.19 10.33 29.77
C PHE A 13 5.00 10.32 28.46
N GLY A 14 6.33 10.35 28.55
CA GLY A 14 7.22 10.19 27.40
C GLY A 14 7.11 8.81 26.73
N TRP A 15 7.01 7.74 27.52
CA TRP A 15 6.83 6.37 27.00
C TRP A 15 5.49 6.19 26.29
N PHE A 16 4.39 6.67 26.89
CA PHE A 16 3.06 6.60 26.28
C PHE A 16 2.98 7.47 25.02
N GLY A 17 3.56 8.67 25.03
CA GLY A 17 3.66 9.54 23.86
C GLY A 17 4.49 8.91 22.74
N GLY A 18 5.64 8.32 23.07
CA GLY A 18 6.51 7.60 22.13
C GLY A 18 5.85 6.36 21.54
N ALA A 19 5.15 5.57 22.36
CA ALA A 19 4.40 4.41 21.90
C ALA A 19 3.26 4.79 20.95
N LEU A 20 2.51 5.85 21.26
CA LEU A 20 1.44 6.35 20.40
C LEU A 20 2.00 6.86 19.05
N ALA A 21 3.11 7.60 19.08
CA ALA A 21 3.78 8.05 17.87
C ALA A 21 4.28 6.88 17.01
N ALA A 22 4.87 5.84 17.62
CA ALA A 22 5.31 4.65 16.92
C ALA A 22 4.14 3.91 16.25
N VAL A 23 3.01 3.75 16.94
CA VAL A 23 1.80 3.15 16.38
C VAL A 23 1.28 3.96 15.19
N LEU A 24 1.24 5.29 15.29
CA LEU A 24 0.82 6.16 14.19
C LEU A 24 1.75 6.03 12.97
N ILE A 25 3.07 6.00 13.18
CA ILE A 25 4.04 5.81 12.10
C ILE A 25 3.80 4.45 11.41
N ILE A 26 3.65 3.38 12.18
CA ILE A 26 3.37 2.04 11.63
C ILE A 26 2.08 2.04 10.81
N LEU A 27 1.00 2.67 11.32
CA LEU A 27 -0.27 2.77 10.59
C LEU A 27 -0.14 3.55 9.29
N VAL A 28 0.60 4.66 9.28
CA VAL A 28 0.86 5.47 8.09
C VAL A 28 1.68 4.68 7.07
N VAL A 29 2.74 3.99 7.51
CA VAL A 29 3.56 3.13 6.64
C VAL A 29 2.73 2.00 6.05
N LEU A 30 1.96 1.28 6.86
CA LEU A 30 1.08 0.20 6.38
C LEU A 30 0.00 0.72 5.42
N ARG A 31 -0.57 1.90 5.67
CA ARG A 31 -1.53 2.53 4.77
C ARG A 31 -0.88 2.97 3.46
N SER A 32 0.33 3.53 3.52
CA SER A 32 1.08 3.94 2.33
C SER A 32 1.53 2.74 1.50
N MET A 33 1.90 1.62 2.13
CA MET A 33 2.22 0.36 1.45
C MET A 33 0.96 -0.26 0.81
N ARG A 34 -0.20 -0.12 1.45
CA ARG A 34 -1.48 -0.55 0.87
C ARG A 34 -1.94 0.34 -0.30
N GLN A 35 -1.68 1.65 -0.23
CA GLN A 35 -1.96 2.57 -1.34
C GLN A 35 -0.93 2.45 -2.48
N GLY A 36 0.32 2.10 -2.19
CA GLY A 36 1.34 1.78 -3.20
C GLY A 36 1.25 0.36 -3.76
N GLY A 37 0.45 -0.52 -3.15
CA GLY A 37 0.26 -1.91 -3.57
C GLY A 37 -0.82 -2.11 -4.65
N ASP A 38 -1.57 -1.07 -5.00
CA ASP A 38 -2.54 -1.07 -6.11
C ASP A 38 -2.03 -0.33 -7.36
N GLN A 39 -0.74 0.05 -7.35
CA GLN A 39 0.05 0.02 -8.58
C GLN A 39 0.48 -1.42 -8.88
N ARG A 40 -0.48 -2.36 -8.84
CA ARG A 40 -0.37 -3.47 -9.78
C ARG A 40 -0.29 -2.77 -11.12
N GLN A 41 0.92 -2.75 -11.67
CA GLN A 41 1.11 -2.48 -13.08
C GLN A 41 0.14 -3.46 -13.75
N GLU A 42 -1.05 -2.99 -14.12
CA GLU A 42 -2.00 -3.78 -14.87
C GLU A 42 -1.17 -4.29 -16.03
N THR A 43 -0.92 -5.59 -16.03
CA THR A 43 -0.04 -6.14 -17.04
C THR A 43 -0.69 -5.81 -18.39
N PRO A 44 0.08 -5.60 -19.46
CA PRO A 44 -0.50 -5.35 -20.77
C PRO A 44 -1.58 -6.38 -21.15
N GLU A 45 -1.47 -7.60 -20.62
CA GLU A 45 -2.47 -8.67 -20.71
C GLU A 45 -3.79 -8.36 -19.97
N GLU A 46 -3.75 -7.81 -18.75
CA GLU A 46 -4.95 -7.44 -17.98
C GLU A 46 -5.73 -6.30 -18.67
N GLU A 47 -5.01 -5.33 -19.24
CA GLU A 47 -5.61 -4.24 -20.02
C GLU A 47 -6.23 -4.76 -21.33
N LEU A 48 -5.56 -5.66 -22.05
CA LEU A 48 -6.11 -6.33 -23.24
C LEU A 48 -7.39 -7.11 -22.91
N LYS A 49 -7.37 -7.88 -21.82
CA LYS A 49 -8.52 -8.66 -21.37
C LYS A 49 -9.71 -7.77 -21.02
N ARG A 50 -9.44 -6.62 -20.38
CA ARG A 50 -10.46 -5.62 -20.05
C ARG A 50 -11.11 -5.03 -21.31
N ARG A 51 -10.33 -4.70 -22.33
CA ARG A 51 -10.83 -4.17 -23.61
C ARG A 51 -11.63 -5.20 -24.41
N TYR A 52 -11.18 -6.45 -24.42
CA TYR A 52 -11.93 -7.56 -25.03
C TYR A 52 -13.28 -7.76 -24.33
N ALA A 53 -13.31 -7.77 -23.00
CA ALA A 53 -14.54 -7.91 -22.22
C ALA A 53 -15.54 -6.76 -22.44
N ARG A 54 -15.06 -5.57 -22.80
CA ARG A 54 -15.90 -4.42 -23.18
C ARG A 54 -16.37 -4.48 -24.64
N GLY A 55 -15.84 -5.39 -25.44
CA GLY A 55 -16.09 -5.47 -26.88
C GLY A 55 -15.40 -4.36 -27.68
N GLU A 56 -14.37 -3.72 -27.12
CA GLU A 56 -13.58 -2.67 -27.81
C GLU A 56 -12.62 -3.27 -28.85
N ILE A 57 -12.24 -4.55 -28.69
CA ILE A 57 -11.38 -5.30 -29.60
C ILE A 57 -12.02 -6.65 -29.93
N SER A 58 -11.73 -7.17 -31.12
CA SER A 58 -12.17 -8.50 -31.55
C SER A 58 -11.31 -9.61 -30.95
N GLU A 59 -11.81 -10.84 -30.95
CA GLU A 59 -11.07 -12.02 -30.48
C GLU A 59 -9.74 -12.21 -31.23
N ALA A 60 -9.75 -12.03 -32.56
CA ALA A 60 -8.55 -12.12 -33.38
C ALA A 60 -7.49 -11.04 -33.03
N GLU A 61 -7.93 -9.83 -32.70
CA GLU A 61 -7.05 -8.73 -32.28
C GLU A 61 -6.48 -8.97 -30.87
N TYR A 62 -7.28 -9.56 -29.98
CA TYR A 62 -6.85 -9.98 -28.65
C TYR A 62 -5.78 -11.08 -28.73
N GLU A 63 -6.01 -12.12 -29.52
CA GLU A 63 -5.06 -13.24 -29.68
C GLU A 63 -3.73 -12.78 -30.28
N HIS A 64 -3.76 -11.99 -31.35
CA HIS A 64 -2.53 -11.48 -31.98
C HIS A 64 -1.68 -10.66 -30.99
N ARG A 65 -2.31 -9.78 -30.21
CA ARG A 65 -1.59 -8.96 -29.21
C ARG A 65 -1.11 -9.77 -28.01
N LEU A 66 -1.84 -10.81 -27.63
CA LEU A 66 -1.42 -11.74 -26.58
C LEU A 66 -0.19 -12.56 -27.01
N GLU A 67 -0.13 -12.95 -28.28
CA GLU A 67 1.05 -13.62 -28.85
C GLU A 67 2.26 -12.69 -28.92
N GLU A 68 2.08 -11.43 -29.33
CA GLU A 68 3.17 -10.45 -29.36
C GLU A 68 3.75 -10.17 -27.96
N LEU A 69 2.90 -10.13 -26.91
CA LEU A 69 3.35 -9.92 -25.54
C LEU A 69 4.12 -11.11 -24.95
N ARG A 70 3.93 -12.31 -25.50
CA ARG A 70 4.60 -13.54 -25.04
C ARG A 70 5.93 -13.83 -25.74
N LYS A 71 6.27 -13.04 -26.77
CA LYS A 71 7.46 -13.21 -27.60
C LYS A 71 8.65 -12.43 -27.07
#